data_AF-A0A0G1RGX5-F1
#
_entry.id   AF-A0A0G1RGX5-F1
#
_cell.length_a   1.000
_cell.length_b   1.000
_cell.length_c   1.000
_cell.angle_alpha   90.00
_cell.angle_beta   90.00
_cell.angle_gamma   90.00
#
_symmetry.space_group_name_H-M   'P 1'
#
loop_
_entity.id
_entity.type
_entity.pdbx_description
1 polymer ?
#
loop_
_entity_poly.entity_id
_entity_poly.type
_entity_poly.pdbx_seq_one_letter_code
_entity_poly.pdbx_strand_id
1 'polypeptide(L)'
;MTPIRNNFLSKISDLLTANQTSNGVYPVSSSMSYVYVLRNTNNGGFYTGFTFDLKKRLTEHLENKTRSTNKRGPYQLIYYEACLNSTDARAREKFLKTGPGKRYLKNRVKRFLELMG
;
A
#
# COMPACT_ATOMS: atom_id res chain seq x y z
N MET A 1 34.27 -9.98 -17.15
CA MET A 1 32.80 -10.19 -17.21
C MET A 1 32.39 -10.95 -15.94
N THR A 2 31.75 -10.43 -14.89
CA THR A 2 31.32 -9.12 -14.38
C THR A 2 31.21 -9.33 -12.86
N PRO A 3 31.83 -8.54 -11.96
CA PRO A 3 31.69 -8.73 -10.51
C PRO A 3 30.48 -7.98 -9.94
N ILE A 4 29.38 -7.89 -10.70
CA ILE A 4 28.22 -7.06 -10.33
C ILE A 4 27.28 -7.80 -9.35
N ARG A 5 27.28 -9.14 -9.35
CA ARG A 5 26.40 -9.93 -8.45
C ARG A 5 26.83 -9.92 -6.98
N ASN A 6 28.11 -9.71 -6.68
CA ASN A 6 28.60 -9.80 -5.29
C ASN A 6 28.35 -8.52 -4.47
N ASN A 7 28.26 -7.35 -5.10
CA ASN A 7 27.98 -6.09 -4.40
C ASN A 7 26.48 -5.88 -4.07
N PHE A 8 25.58 -6.52 -4.81
CA PHE A 8 24.14 -6.41 -4.54
C PHE A 8 23.72 -7.30 -3.37
N LEU A 9 24.24 -8.53 -3.33
CA LEU A 9 23.93 -9.50 -2.27
C LEU A 9 24.56 -9.11 -0.93
N SER A 10 25.79 -8.58 -0.93
CA SER A 10 26.41 -8.02 0.28
C SER A 10 25.62 -6.82 0.80
N LYS A 11 25.23 -5.89 -0.09
CA LYS A 11 24.39 -4.73 0.30
C LYS A 11 23.02 -5.14 0.85
N ILE A 12 22.41 -6.21 0.32
CA ILE A 12 21.18 -6.78 0.89
C ILE A 12 21.46 -7.40 2.27
N SER A 13 22.54 -8.16 2.41
CA SER A 13 22.94 -8.75 3.70
C SER A 13 23.16 -7.69 4.77
N ASP A 14 23.84 -6.59 4.42
CA ASP A 14 24.10 -5.47 5.33
C ASP A 14 22.80 -4.75 5.73
N LEU A 15 21.88 -4.56 4.79
CA LEU A 15 20.54 -3.99 5.05
C LEU A 15 19.66 -4.91 5.91
N LEU A 16 19.77 -6.23 5.74
CA LEU A 16 19.05 -7.20 6.57
C LEU A 16 19.64 -7.28 7.97
N THR A 17 20.96 -7.16 8.11
CA THR A 17 21.68 -7.20 9.39
C THR A 17 21.44 -5.94 10.22
N ALA A 18 21.37 -4.76 9.57
CA ALA A 18 21.08 -3.49 10.24
C ALA A 18 19.65 -3.39 10.84
N ASN A 19 18.73 -4.30 10.48
CA ASN A 19 17.33 -4.31 10.96
C ASN A 19 17.05 -5.40 12.02
N GLN A 20 18.08 -6.06 12.56
CA GLN A 20 17.91 -7.06 13.61
C GLN A 20 17.96 -6.41 15.00
N THR A 21 16.80 -6.29 15.66
CA THR A 21 16.71 -6.06 17.11
C THR A 21 15.96 -7.21 17.77
N SER A 22 16.33 -7.50 19.01
CA SER A 22 16.37 -8.82 19.67
C SER A 22 15.04 -9.47 20.06
N ASN A 23 13.88 -9.05 19.56
CA ASN A 23 12.58 -9.57 20.02
C ASN A 23 11.60 -9.92 18.88
N GLY A 24 12.04 -10.79 17.97
CA GLY A 24 11.17 -11.38 16.95
C GLY A 24 11.37 -10.73 15.58
N VAL A 25 11.82 -11.55 14.64
CA VAL A 25 12.12 -11.17 13.26
C VAL A 25 10.82 -10.81 12.54
N TYR A 26 10.54 -9.52 12.40
CA TYR A 26 9.64 -9.02 11.36
C TYR A 26 10.45 -8.12 10.43
N PRO A 27 10.56 -8.44 9.11
CA PRO A 27 11.24 -7.59 8.13
C PRO A 27 10.40 -6.35 7.76
N VAL A 28 9.59 -5.85 8.69
CA VAL A 28 8.78 -4.66 8.55
C VAL A 28 9.58 -3.54 9.20
N SER A 29 10.59 -3.04 8.48
CA SER A 29 11.29 -1.81 8.86
C SER A 29 10.27 -0.70 9.14
N SER A 30 10.54 0.13 10.15
CA SER A 30 9.77 1.35 10.48
C SER A 30 9.66 2.37 9.33
N SER A 31 10.23 2.07 8.16
CA SER A 31 10.28 2.91 6.97
C SER A 31 9.51 2.33 5.78
N MET A 32 8.51 1.47 6.01
CA MET A 32 7.65 1.00 4.93
C MET A 32 6.74 2.10 4.39
N SER A 33 6.51 2.03 3.08
CA SER A 33 5.54 2.85 2.37
C SER A 33 4.38 1.98 1.91
N TYR A 34 3.16 2.51 1.96
CA TYR A 34 1.95 1.75 1.67
C TYR A 34 1.17 2.40 0.54
N VAL A 35 0.72 1.57 -0.40
CA VAL A 35 -0.32 1.92 -1.37
C VAL A 35 -1.59 1.21 -0.96
N TYR A 36 -2.71 1.92 -0.89
CA TYR A 36 -3.96 1.36 -0.37
C TYR A 36 -5.13 1.68 -1.29
N VAL A 37 -6.15 0.83 -1.24
CA VAL A 37 -7.40 0.99 -1.99
C VAL A 37 -8.58 0.92 -1.02
N LEU A 38 -9.32 2.01 -0.95
CA LEU A 38 -10.59 2.09 -0.26
C LEU A 38 -11.74 1.90 -1.25
N ARG A 39 -12.79 1.21 -0.84
CA ARG A 39 -14.06 1.12 -1.55
C ARG A 39 -15.08 1.96 -0.80
N ASN A 40 -15.74 2.87 -1.50
CA ASN A 40 -16.93 3.54 -0.99
C ASN A 40 -18.07 2.52 -0.95
N THR A 41 -18.67 2.31 0.23
CA THR A 41 -19.70 1.29 0.42
C THR A 41 -21.05 1.65 -0.23
N ASN A 42 -21.30 2.94 -0.49
CA ASN A 42 -22.56 3.42 -1.05
C ASN A 42 -22.59 3.37 -2.58
N ASN A 43 -21.47 3.69 -3.26
CA ASN A 43 -21.42 3.76 -4.73
C ASN A 43 -20.40 2.79 -5.36
N GLY A 44 -19.70 1.98 -4.55
CA GLY A 44 -18.71 1.01 -5.02
C GLY A 44 -17.42 1.60 -5.60
N GLY A 45 -17.27 2.93 -5.59
CA GLY A 45 -16.12 3.63 -6.17
C GLY A 45 -14.83 3.34 -5.41
N PHE A 46 -13.73 3.22 -6.15
CA PHE A 46 -12.40 3.00 -5.59
C PHE A 46 -11.65 4.31 -5.39
N TYR A 47 -11.01 4.44 -4.23
CA TYR A 47 -10.03 5.47 -3.92
C TYR A 47 -8.67 4.80 -3.73
N THR A 48 -7.65 5.23 -4.47
CA THR A 48 -6.28 4.73 -4.32
C THR A 48 -5.40 5.83 -3.76
N GLY A 49 -4.64 5.52 -2.71
CA GLY A 49 -3.76 6.47 -2.04
C GLY A 49 -2.43 5.87 -1.62
N PHE A 50 -1.54 6.75 -1.19
CA PHE A 50 -0.23 6.43 -0.62
C PHE A 50 -0.10 6.99 0.82
N THR A 51 0.64 6.29 1.68
CA THR A 51 0.99 6.75 3.04
C THR A 51 2.21 6.00 3.58
N PHE A 52 2.94 6.60 4.52
CA PHE A 52 3.96 5.90 5.32
C PHE A 52 3.35 5.21 6.56
N ASP A 53 2.14 5.61 6.95
CA ASP A 53 1.42 5.02 8.08
C ASP A 53 -0.01 4.71 7.63
N LEU A 54 -0.27 3.42 7.40
CA LEU A 54 -1.57 2.94 6.96
C LEU A 54 -2.61 3.06 8.06
N LYS A 55 -2.26 2.74 9.31
CA LYS A 55 -3.19 2.76 10.45
C LYS A 55 -3.69 4.18 10.73
N LYS A 56 -2.76 5.13 10.78
CA LYS A 56 -3.09 6.55 10.95
C LYS A 56 -3.98 7.03 9.80
N ARG A 57 -3.64 6.70 8.55
CA ARG A 57 -4.43 7.14 7.39
C ARG A 57 -5.85 6.56 7.37
N LEU A 58 -6.03 5.29 7.75
CA LEU A 58 -7.37 4.71 7.86
C LEU A 58 -8.18 5.41 8.94
N THR A 59 -7.56 5.68 10.09
CA THR A 59 -8.20 6.42 11.19
C THR A 59 -8.64 7.81 10.71
N GLU A 60 -7.77 8.54 10.00
CA GLU A 60 -8.10 9.86 9.41
C GLU A 60 -9.30 9.82 8.46
N HIS A 61 -9.42 8.76 7.63
CA HIS A 61 -10.55 8.58 6.71
C HIS A 61 -11.84 8.16 7.43
N LEU A 62 -11.75 7.32 8.46
CA LEU A 62 -12.90 6.87 9.25
C LEU A 62 -13.48 7.98 10.13
N GLU A 63 -12.62 8.82 10.70
CA GLU A 63 -13.02 9.89 11.59
C GLU A 63 -13.57 11.14 10.87
N ASN A 64 -13.62 11.16 9.53
CA ASN A 64 -14.09 12.30 8.72
C ASN A 64 -13.44 13.65 9.09
N LYS A 65 -12.22 13.65 9.65
CA LYS A 65 -11.57 14.84 10.25
C LYS A 65 -11.12 15.91 9.24
N THR A 66 -11.46 15.79 7.96
CA THR A 66 -11.18 16.82 6.96
C THR A 66 -12.47 17.34 6.33
N ARG A 67 -12.59 18.67 6.25
CA ARG A 67 -13.73 19.40 5.67
C ARG A 67 -14.14 18.93 4.26
N SER A 68 -13.25 18.22 3.55
CA SER A 68 -13.42 17.68 2.19
C SER A 68 -13.76 16.18 2.11
N THR A 69 -13.68 15.40 3.20
CA THR A 69 -14.01 13.95 3.23
C THR A 69 -15.46 13.67 3.64
N ASN A 70 -16.11 14.62 4.33
CA ASN A 70 -17.53 14.54 4.71
C ASN A 70 -18.51 14.28 3.54
N LYS A 71 -18.11 14.55 2.29
CA LYS A 71 -18.96 14.35 1.10
C LYS A 71 -18.73 13.04 0.36
N ARG A 72 -17.81 12.18 0.81
CA ARG A 72 -17.33 11.03 0.02
C ARG A 72 -17.71 9.65 0.58
N GLY A 73 -18.60 9.59 1.57
CA GLY A 73 -19.27 8.37 2.03
C GLY A 73 -18.39 7.43 2.87
N PRO A 74 -18.97 6.34 3.42
CA PRO A 74 -18.23 5.39 4.22
C PRO A 74 -17.22 4.65 3.34
N TYR A 75 -15.98 4.55 3.82
CA TYR A 75 -14.90 3.87 3.13
C TYR A 75 -14.49 2.60 3.86
N GLN A 76 -14.33 1.53 3.11
CA GLN A 76 -13.77 0.27 3.59
C GLN A 76 -12.41 0.03 2.92
N LEU A 77 -11.37 -0.29 3.69
CA LEU A 77 -10.11 -0.76 3.13
C LEU A 77 -10.31 -2.16 2.55
N ILE A 78 -10.02 -2.34 1.26
CA ILE A 78 -10.22 -3.62 0.56
C ILE A 78 -8.90 -4.23 0.06
N TYR A 79 -7.84 -3.43 -0.02
CA TYR A 79 -6.54 -3.87 -0.52
C TYR A 79 -5.43 -2.89 -0.12
N TYR A 80 -4.22 -3.40 0.14
CA TYR A 80 -3.02 -2.59 0.26
C TYR A 80 -1.76 -3.36 -0.15
N GLU A 81 -0.72 -2.62 -0.52
CA GLU A 81 0.63 -3.11 -0.84
C GLU A 81 1.63 -2.37 0.04
N ALA A 82 2.61 -3.09 0.58
CA ALA A 82 3.73 -2.51 1.32
C ALA A 82 4.99 -2.54 0.45
N CYS A 83 5.73 -1.44 0.43
CA CYS A 83 6.96 -1.27 -0.34
C CYS A 83 8.06 -0.73 0.58
N LEU A 84 9.27 -1.25 0.43
CA LEU A 84 10.45 -0.72 1.12
C LEU A 84 10.88 0.65 0.54
N ASN A 85 10.70 0.84 -0.76
CA ASN A 85 11.05 2.08 -1.44
C ASN A 85 9.79 2.93 -1.67
N SER A 86 9.84 4.20 -1.26
CA SER A 86 8.71 5.13 -1.38
C SER A 86 8.45 5.57 -2.82
N THR A 87 9.48 5.64 -3.66
CA THR A 87 9.37 5.93 -5.09
C THR A 87 8.62 4.82 -5.81
N ASP A 88 8.91 3.56 -5.49
CA ASP A 88 8.21 2.40 -6.06
C ASP A 88 6.73 2.43 -5.67
N ALA A 89 6.43 2.69 -4.41
CA ALA A 89 5.05 2.83 -3.93
C ALA A 89 4.32 4.02 -4.61
N ARG A 90 4.98 5.16 -4.85
CA ARG A 90 4.37 6.28 -5.61
C ARG A 90 4.13 5.93 -7.08
N ALA A 91 5.09 5.28 -7.73
CA ALA A 91 4.92 4.81 -9.11
C ALA A 91 3.76 3.81 -9.20
N ARG A 92 3.65 2.93 -8.21
CA ARG A 92 2.57 1.96 -8.08
C ARG A 92 1.21 2.64 -7.87
N GLU A 93 1.11 3.60 -6.95
CA GLU A 93 -0.09 4.40 -6.73
C GLU A 93 -0.54 5.08 -8.04
N LYS A 94 0.38 5.72 -8.76
CA LYS A 94 0.11 6.35 -10.06
C LYS A 94 -0.41 5.34 -11.08
N PHE A 95 0.21 4.16 -11.18
CA PHE A 95 -0.25 3.10 -12.06
C PHE A 95 -1.67 2.65 -11.70
N LEU A 96 -1.95 2.38 -10.42
CA LEU A 96 -3.25 1.87 -9.96
C LEU A 96 -4.39 2.87 -10.21
N LYS A 97 -4.10 4.18 -10.31
CA LYS A 97 -5.07 5.22 -10.70
C LYS A 97 -5.41 5.23 -12.20
N THR A 98 -4.61 4.60 -13.06
CA THR A 98 -4.86 4.52 -14.52
C THR A 98 -5.99 3.55 -14.86
N GLY A 99 -6.48 3.57 -16.11
CA GLY A 99 -7.46 2.59 -16.61
C GLY A 99 -7.00 1.14 -16.47
N PRO A 100 -5.80 0.77 -16.98
CA PRO A 100 -5.23 -0.56 -16.79
C PRO A 100 -5.03 -0.92 -15.32
N GLY A 101 -4.59 0.03 -14.48
CA GLY A 101 -4.46 -0.17 -13.03
C GLY A 101 -5.78 -0.46 -12.34
N LYS A 102 -6.85 0.25 -12.69
CA LYS A 102 -8.20 -0.02 -12.18
C LYS A 102 -8.70 -1.40 -12.60
N ARG A 103 -8.43 -1.82 -13.84
CA ARG A 103 -8.75 -3.19 -14.32
C ARG A 103 -7.96 -4.25 -13.54
N TYR A 104 -6.67 -4.00 -13.29
CA TYR A 104 -5.86 -4.85 -12.44
C TYR A 104 -6.47 -4.99 -11.04
N LEU A 105 -6.88 -3.89 -10.39
CA LEU A 105 -7.49 -3.95 -9.06
C LEU A 105 -8.78 -4.76 -9.04
N LYS A 106 -9.69 -4.52 -9.99
CA LYS A 106 -10.94 -5.30 -10.10
C LYS A 106 -10.67 -6.80 -10.19
N ASN A 107 -9.65 -7.20 -10.96
CA ASN A 107 -9.26 -8.60 -11.05
C ASN A 107 -8.58 -9.10 -9.76
N ARG A 108 -7.70 -8.29 -9.17
CA ARG A 108 -6.94 -8.62 -7.96
C ARG A 108 -7.84 -8.90 -6.76
N VAL A 109 -8.91 -8.12 -6.59
CA VAL A 109 -9.89 -8.28 -5.51
C VAL A 109 -11.21 -8.92 -5.97
N LYS A 110 -11.23 -9.58 -7.13
CA LYS A 110 -12.46 -10.08 -7.78
C LYS A 110 -13.34 -10.91 -6.83
N ARG A 111 -12.74 -11.87 -6.11
CA ARG A 111 -13.48 -12.75 -5.19
C ARG A 111 -14.12 -11.99 -4.03
N PHE A 112 -13.42 -11.01 -3.48
CA PHE A 112 -13.97 -10.14 -2.46
C PHE A 112 -15.16 -9.33 -3.00
N LEU A 113 -15.06 -8.80 -4.22
CA LEU A 113 -16.15 -8.06 -4.84
C LEU A 113 -17.38 -8.93 -5.11
N GLU A 114 -17.20 -10.16 -5.60
CA GLU A 114 -18.28 -11.14 -5.83
C GLU A 114 -19.06 -11.47 -4.55
N LEU A 115 -18.40 -11.46 -3.38
CA LEU A 115 -19.06 -11.69 -2.08
C LEU A 115 -19.89 -10.49 -1.60
N MET A 116 -19.69 -9.31 -2.18
CA MET A 116 -20.31 -8.05 -1.74
C MET A 116 -21.45 -7.57 -2.66
N GLY A 117 -21.77 -8.31 -3.73
CA GLY A 117 -22.80 -7.98 -4.73
C GLY A 117 -22.22 -7.58 -6.08
#